data_AF-A0A835U9H8-F1
#
_entry.id   AF-A0A835U9H8-F1
#
_cell.length_a   1.000
_cell.length_b   1.000
_cell.length_c   1.000
_cell.angle_alpha   90.00
_cell.angle_beta   90.00
_cell.angle_gamma   90.00
#
_symmetry.space_group_name_H-M   'P 1'
#
loop_
_entity.id
_entity.type
_entity.pdbx_description
1 polymer ?
#
loop_
_entity_poly.entity_id
_entity_poly.type
_entity_poly.pdbx_seq_one_letter_code
_entity_poly.pdbx_strand_id
1 'polypeptide(L)'
;MHNWSWNYLSLTNLHEEDLASAEVLNSAVVKSSDAMMLALHRVNYVLSVCLVAGPGVKGVVEDALCILLQPIVLKYLGLCLHHYLIHDNKHRTFRWQYEEQDYVLMSKILKSHFIERWLTTKKKASGNIDGHNKSHCLQRKTNVLETVYEGQEDQETPDVPYKLAECSSFYMPWAQQRLPIPIHWFLSAVCSIGETKSLLVLSSKELLELAKGGLFLLLRLEALSIFLFSADTESPVFNVPLAWKLHALSMSLRVNMIALEDNGTREMFESLQELYGKQLDDLRYKQKKQELEDSLMSLPKTNKIADGLLCFQSQVFDGYSTFVEDLIEQFGSVSYGDIIFARQVTIYLHQSVDIPVRLAAWNSLSNNHLLELLPTLETCLAQAEGYLEPPEENEGILEAYTKSWTSGCLDRAYTRGSIAFILALHHLNSFLFKSKTLEKLKLRNKLTKALLRSCSHKQHSDGMLIQLVQYKLPPSQDPLRPLELKQRLVVLNEACEGNSSLLAVIDNLKSALER
;
A
#
# COMPACT_ATOMS: atom_id res chain seq x y z
N MET A 1 29.44 23.53 -3.76
CA MET A 1 30.59 23.62 -4.70
C MET A 1 31.80 22.96 -4.07
N HIS A 2 32.06 21.70 -4.41
CA HIS A 2 33.37 21.05 -4.27
C HIS A 2 33.53 20.12 -5.48
N ASN A 3 34.56 20.37 -6.28
CA ASN A 3 34.89 19.67 -7.52
C ASN A 3 35.14 18.18 -7.26
N TRP A 4 34.32 17.31 -7.83
CA TRP A 4 34.64 15.88 -8.02
C TRP A 4 34.91 15.67 -9.51
N SER A 5 36.19 15.59 -9.84
CA SER A 5 36.70 15.17 -11.15
C SER A 5 36.39 13.69 -11.34
N TRP A 6 35.36 13.36 -12.12
CA TRP A 6 35.09 12.00 -12.56
C TRP A 6 36.09 11.62 -13.65
N ASN A 7 37.07 10.78 -13.33
CA ASN A 7 37.84 10.07 -14.35
C ASN A 7 36.91 9.06 -15.03
N TYR A 8 36.31 9.51 -16.13
CA TYR A 8 35.67 8.68 -17.15
C TYR A 8 36.73 7.80 -17.80
N LEU A 9 36.92 6.58 -17.32
CA LEU A 9 37.57 5.46 -18.04
C LEU A 9 37.49 4.22 -17.14
N SER A 10 36.49 3.36 -17.37
CA SER A 10 36.45 1.91 -17.07
C SER A 10 35.02 1.37 -16.80
N LEU A 11 34.03 1.76 -17.61
CA LEU A 11 32.75 1.02 -17.70
C LEU A 11 32.70 0.08 -18.92
N THR A 12 33.62 0.25 -19.88
CA THR A 12 33.61 -0.48 -21.17
C THR A 12 34.49 -1.73 -21.21
N ASN A 13 35.41 -1.92 -20.26
CA ASN A 13 36.28 -3.11 -20.22
C ASN A 13 35.67 -4.31 -19.46
N LEU A 14 34.39 -4.22 -19.07
CA LEU A 14 33.70 -5.12 -18.15
C LEU A 14 33.07 -6.37 -18.81
N HIS A 15 33.29 -6.61 -20.11
CA HIS A 15 32.36 -7.42 -20.88
C HIS A 15 32.76 -8.90 -21.14
N GLU A 16 34.00 -9.33 -20.91
CA GLU A 16 34.41 -10.71 -21.28
C GLU A 16 35.16 -11.50 -20.19
N GLU A 17 36.10 -10.90 -19.44
CA GLU A 17 36.94 -11.68 -18.49
C GLU A 17 36.28 -11.96 -17.13
N ASP A 18 35.40 -11.07 -16.65
CA ASP A 18 34.68 -11.25 -15.37
C ASP A 18 33.46 -12.18 -15.49
N LEU A 19 32.90 -12.35 -16.70
CA LEU A 19 31.77 -13.23 -16.99
C LEU A 19 32.17 -14.71 -17.10
N ALA A 20 33.36 -15.00 -17.65
CA ALA A 20 33.91 -16.36 -17.68
C ALA A 20 34.23 -16.90 -16.26
N SER A 21 34.52 -16.00 -15.33
CA SER A 21 34.76 -16.32 -13.92
C SER A 21 33.48 -16.69 -13.15
N ALA A 22 32.30 -16.31 -13.66
CA ALA A 22 31.01 -16.60 -13.05
C ALA A 22 30.46 -18.01 -13.39
N GLU A 23 30.83 -18.58 -14.55
CA GLU A 23 30.38 -19.93 -14.96
C GLU A 23 31.13 -21.06 -14.23
N VAL A 24 32.38 -20.83 -13.81
CA VAL A 24 33.17 -21.80 -13.04
C VAL A 24 32.67 -21.92 -11.58
N LEU A 25 31.85 -20.97 -11.11
CA LEU A 25 31.38 -20.89 -9.72
C LEU A 25 30.12 -21.72 -9.41
N ASN A 26 29.55 -22.47 -10.38
CA ASN A 26 28.33 -23.25 -10.16
C ASN A 26 28.46 -24.42 -9.14
N SER A 27 29.66 -24.71 -8.63
CA SER A 27 29.87 -25.69 -7.54
C SER A 27 30.51 -25.12 -6.26
N ALA A 28 30.85 -23.83 -6.24
CA ALA A 28 31.61 -23.20 -5.14
C ALA A 28 30.90 -22.02 -4.43
N VAL A 29 29.75 -21.56 -4.94
CA VAL A 29 28.97 -20.43 -4.37
C VAL A 29 28.46 -20.68 -2.94
N VAL A 30 28.52 -21.92 -2.45
CA VAL A 30 28.22 -22.25 -1.04
C VAL A 30 29.36 -21.85 -0.08
N LYS A 31 30.54 -21.44 -0.55
CA LYS A 31 31.75 -21.28 0.29
C LYS A 31 32.37 -19.88 0.44
N SER A 32 31.89 -18.81 -0.19
CA SER A 32 32.39 -17.45 0.13
C SER A 32 31.27 -16.41 0.28
N SER A 33 30.88 -16.20 1.54
CA SER A 33 29.95 -15.13 1.97
C SER A 33 30.36 -13.76 1.40
N ASP A 34 31.67 -13.50 1.25
CA ASP A 34 32.20 -12.20 0.82
C ASP A 34 31.93 -11.88 -0.66
N ALA A 35 32.00 -12.88 -1.55
CA ALA A 35 31.77 -12.66 -2.98
C ALA A 35 30.29 -12.35 -3.27
N MET A 36 29.38 -13.04 -2.57
CA MET A 36 27.95 -12.75 -2.61
C MET A 36 27.69 -11.34 -2.10
N MET A 37 28.20 -10.96 -0.92
CA MET A 37 28.03 -9.61 -0.37
C MET A 37 28.53 -8.50 -1.32
N LEU A 38 29.69 -8.69 -1.98
CA LEU A 38 30.21 -7.74 -2.96
C LEU A 38 29.27 -7.59 -4.17
N ALA A 39 28.76 -8.68 -4.73
CA ALA A 39 27.82 -8.65 -5.86
C ALA A 39 26.52 -7.91 -5.49
N LEU A 40 26.04 -8.12 -4.27
CA LEU A 40 24.82 -7.49 -3.76
C LEU A 40 25.01 -5.99 -3.48
N HIS A 41 26.17 -5.56 -2.96
CA HIS A 41 26.51 -4.14 -2.87
C HIS A 41 26.60 -3.48 -4.25
N ARG A 42 27.14 -4.16 -5.27
CA ARG A 42 27.17 -3.65 -6.65
C ARG A 42 25.76 -3.39 -7.18
N VAL A 43 24.82 -4.30 -6.94
CA VAL A 43 23.39 -4.08 -7.30
C VAL A 43 22.85 -2.81 -6.66
N ASN A 44 23.11 -2.59 -5.37
CA ASN A 44 22.68 -1.39 -4.66
C ASN A 44 23.30 -0.11 -5.23
N TYR A 45 24.59 -0.13 -5.58
CA TYR A 45 25.24 1.02 -6.24
C TYR A 45 24.63 1.33 -7.60
N VAL A 46 24.35 0.31 -8.40
CA VAL A 46 23.68 0.47 -9.71
C VAL A 46 22.29 1.09 -9.53
N LEU A 47 21.52 0.66 -8.54
CA LEU A 47 20.23 1.30 -8.19
C LEU A 47 20.41 2.78 -7.84
N SER A 48 21.41 3.10 -7.00
CA SER A 48 21.71 4.49 -6.64
C SER A 48 22.11 5.35 -7.84
N VAL A 49 22.87 4.80 -8.78
CA VAL A 49 23.23 5.48 -10.04
C VAL A 49 21.98 5.84 -10.84
N CYS A 50 21.02 4.90 -10.98
CA CYS A 50 19.75 5.17 -11.67
C CYS A 50 18.96 6.34 -11.05
N LEU A 51 19.07 6.57 -9.74
CA LEU A 51 18.36 7.65 -9.04
C LEU A 51 18.98 9.03 -9.20
N VAL A 52 20.30 9.12 -9.38
CA VAL A 52 21.02 10.40 -9.45
C VAL A 52 21.36 10.82 -10.89
N ALA A 53 21.24 9.91 -11.84
CA ALA A 53 21.59 10.15 -13.24
C ALA A 53 20.64 11.16 -13.91
N GLY A 54 21.21 12.23 -14.46
CA GLY A 54 20.48 13.26 -15.21
C GLY A 54 20.31 12.95 -16.71
N PRO A 55 19.58 13.80 -17.45
CA PRO A 55 19.27 13.58 -18.88
C PRO A 55 20.50 13.45 -19.79
N GLY A 56 21.62 14.10 -19.45
CA GLY A 56 22.88 14.02 -20.21
C GLY A 56 23.62 12.67 -20.11
N VAL A 57 23.20 11.80 -19.20
CA VAL A 57 23.84 10.49 -18.95
C VAL A 57 22.88 9.33 -19.19
N LYS A 58 21.93 9.47 -20.14
CA LYS A 58 20.98 8.41 -20.53
C LYS A 58 21.69 7.06 -20.81
N GLY A 59 22.81 7.07 -21.53
CA GLY A 59 23.58 5.85 -21.82
C GLY A 59 24.05 5.13 -20.55
N VAL A 60 24.45 5.87 -19.52
CA VAL A 60 24.85 5.29 -18.22
C VAL A 60 23.66 4.62 -17.54
N VAL A 61 22.46 5.19 -17.63
CA VAL A 61 21.24 4.58 -17.06
C VAL A 61 20.83 3.34 -17.85
N GLU A 62 20.98 3.37 -19.17
CA GLU A 62 20.74 2.21 -20.02
C GLU A 62 21.70 1.06 -19.68
N ASP A 63 22.99 1.36 -19.54
CA ASP A 63 24.02 0.39 -19.12
C ASP A 63 23.73 -0.14 -17.71
N ALA A 64 23.36 0.74 -16.78
CA ALA A 64 23.00 0.38 -15.41
C ALA A 64 21.80 -0.58 -15.36
N LEU A 65 20.72 -0.28 -16.10
CA LEU A 65 19.57 -1.18 -16.23
C LEU A 65 19.96 -2.50 -16.91
N CYS A 66 20.83 -2.44 -17.92
CA CYS A 66 21.33 -3.62 -18.62
C CYS A 66 22.10 -4.56 -17.69
N ILE A 67 22.90 -4.01 -16.77
CA ILE A 67 23.63 -4.74 -15.71
C ILE A 67 22.65 -5.30 -14.67
N LEU A 68 21.78 -4.45 -14.11
CA LEU A 68 20.85 -4.84 -13.05
C LEU A 68 19.93 -6.01 -13.47
N LEU A 69 19.52 -6.00 -14.73
CA LEU A 69 18.55 -6.94 -15.27
C LEU A 69 19.22 -8.09 -16.03
N GLN A 70 20.53 -8.34 -15.89
CA GLN A 70 21.15 -9.52 -16.48
C GLN A 70 20.59 -10.81 -15.84
N PRO A 71 20.42 -11.91 -16.60
CA PRO A 71 19.90 -13.17 -16.06
C PRO A 71 20.67 -13.68 -14.84
N ILE A 72 22.00 -13.54 -14.85
CA ILE A 72 22.86 -13.94 -13.73
C ILE A 72 22.57 -13.12 -12.47
N VAL A 73 22.32 -11.81 -12.60
CA VAL A 73 21.97 -10.92 -11.48
C VAL A 73 20.59 -11.28 -10.93
N LEU A 74 19.61 -11.55 -11.81
CA LEU A 74 18.28 -12.02 -11.42
C LEU A 74 18.35 -13.37 -10.69
N LYS A 75 19.26 -14.27 -11.10
CA LYS A 75 19.51 -15.54 -10.41
C LYS A 75 20.12 -15.33 -9.02
N TYR A 76 21.10 -14.44 -8.87
CA TYR A 76 21.66 -14.07 -7.56
C TYR A 76 20.63 -13.45 -6.62
N LEU A 77 19.80 -12.54 -7.14
CA LEU A 77 18.66 -11.99 -6.44
C LEU A 77 17.69 -13.10 -5.98
N GLY A 78 17.49 -14.11 -6.83
CA GLY A 78 16.76 -15.35 -6.51
C GLY A 78 17.28 -16.06 -5.25
N LEU A 79 18.61 -16.23 -5.13
CA LEU A 79 19.27 -16.89 -4.00
C LEU A 79 19.14 -16.10 -2.69
N CYS A 80 19.08 -14.77 -2.75
CA CYS A 80 18.91 -13.91 -1.56
C CYS A 80 17.57 -14.15 -0.86
N LEU A 81 16.50 -14.32 -1.64
CA LEU A 81 15.20 -14.66 -1.06
C LEU A 81 15.22 -16.00 -0.35
N HIS A 82 15.91 -17.01 -0.90
CA HIS A 82 16.00 -18.31 -0.26
C HIS A 82 16.63 -18.21 1.14
N HIS A 83 17.70 -17.41 1.28
CA HIS A 83 18.32 -17.13 2.58
C HIS A 83 17.40 -16.36 3.53
N TYR A 84 16.71 -15.33 3.02
CA TYR A 84 15.75 -14.56 3.82
C TYR A 84 14.62 -15.45 4.38
N LEU A 85 14.03 -16.30 3.55
CA LEU A 85 12.93 -17.19 3.94
C LEU A 85 13.35 -18.27 4.93
N ILE A 86 14.58 -18.79 4.82
CA ILE A 86 15.12 -19.73 5.81
C ILE A 86 15.27 -19.05 7.17
N HIS A 87 15.63 -17.77 7.20
CA HIS A 87 15.91 -17.03 8.43
C HIS A 87 14.65 -16.44 9.10
N ASP A 88 13.56 -16.17 8.36
CA ASP A 88 12.34 -15.54 8.91
C ASP A 88 11.41 -16.52 9.67
N ASN A 89 11.87 -17.75 9.99
CA ASN A 89 11.10 -18.80 10.71
C ASN A 89 9.74 -19.19 10.10
N LYS A 90 9.36 -18.63 8.95
CA LYS A 90 8.21 -19.07 8.16
C LYS A 90 8.69 -20.19 7.27
N HIS A 91 8.32 -21.43 7.57
CA HIS A 91 8.57 -22.62 6.75
C HIS A 91 7.85 -22.60 5.37
N ARG A 92 7.70 -21.43 4.73
CA ARG A 92 7.22 -21.29 3.36
C ARG A 92 8.39 -21.46 2.41
N THR A 93 8.60 -22.70 1.96
CA THR A 93 9.40 -22.94 0.75
C THR A 93 8.60 -22.41 -0.44
N PHE A 94 9.13 -21.42 -1.15
CA PHE A 94 8.61 -21.09 -2.49
C PHE A 94 8.61 -22.38 -3.30
N ARG A 95 7.45 -22.77 -3.82
CA ARG A 95 7.34 -24.01 -4.61
C ARG A 95 7.94 -23.82 -6.00
N TRP A 96 8.05 -22.57 -6.44
CA TRP A 96 8.54 -22.24 -7.77
C TRP A 96 10.06 -22.26 -7.86
N GLN A 97 10.58 -23.15 -8.71
CA GLN A 97 11.97 -23.13 -9.16
C GLN A 97 11.99 -22.52 -10.56
N TYR A 98 12.82 -21.51 -10.75
CA TYR A 98 12.99 -20.87 -12.06
C TYR A 98 14.08 -21.59 -12.85
N GLU A 99 13.79 -21.87 -14.11
CA GLU A 99 14.76 -22.39 -15.06
C GLU A 99 15.60 -21.24 -15.65
N GLU A 100 16.75 -21.55 -16.25
CA GLU A 100 17.60 -20.55 -16.93
C GLU A 100 16.82 -19.75 -17.99
N GLN A 101 15.88 -20.40 -18.67
CA GLN A 101 15.04 -19.76 -19.69
C GLN A 101 14.11 -18.69 -19.09
N ASP A 102 13.64 -18.89 -17.85
CA ASP A 102 12.77 -17.92 -17.17
C ASP A 102 13.53 -16.63 -16.87
N TYR A 103 14.77 -16.73 -16.41
CA TYR A 103 15.61 -15.57 -16.12
C TYR A 103 15.93 -14.77 -17.39
N VAL A 104 16.19 -15.45 -18.51
CA VAL A 104 16.41 -14.80 -19.81
C VAL A 104 15.14 -14.08 -20.28
N LEU A 105 13.97 -14.70 -20.13
CA LEU A 105 12.70 -14.10 -20.51
C LEU A 105 12.38 -12.86 -19.65
N MET A 106 12.48 -12.98 -18.32
CA MET A 106 12.27 -11.86 -17.40
C MET A 106 13.25 -10.71 -17.67
N SER A 107 14.53 -11.03 -17.91
CA SER A 107 15.56 -10.04 -18.27
C SER A 107 15.13 -9.23 -19.49
N LYS A 108 14.72 -9.91 -20.57
CA LYS A 108 14.29 -9.26 -21.81
C LYS A 108 13.09 -8.34 -21.58
N ILE A 109 12.06 -8.84 -20.90
CA ILE A 109 10.80 -8.10 -20.69
C ILE A 109 11.02 -6.88 -19.79
N LEU A 110 11.74 -7.04 -18.68
CA LEU A 110 12.02 -5.95 -17.76
C LEU A 110 12.89 -4.87 -18.42
N LYS A 111 13.92 -5.27 -19.19
CA LYS A 111 14.77 -4.32 -19.93
C LYS A 111 13.93 -3.51 -20.91
N SER A 112 13.15 -4.17 -21.75
CA SER A 112 12.23 -3.49 -22.68
C SER A 112 11.32 -2.54 -21.93
N HIS A 113 10.65 -2.99 -20.86
CA HIS A 113 9.75 -2.16 -20.06
C HIS A 113 10.45 -0.91 -19.52
N PHE A 114 11.57 -1.05 -18.80
CA PHE A 114 12.20 0.11 -18.15
C PHE A 114 12.86 1.06 -19.16
N ILE A 115 13.48 0.54 -20.22
CA ILE A 115 14.06 1.37 -21.30
C ILE A 115 12.93 2.13 -22.01
N GLU A 116 11.87 1.44 -22.41
CA GLU A 116 10.73 2.07 -23.08
C GLU A 116 10.04 3.08 -22.18
N ARG A 117 9.86 2.76 -20.90
CA ARG A 117 9.12 3.60 -19.97
C ARG A 117 9.88 4.83 -19.50
N TRP A 118 11.19 4.72 -19.25
CA TRP A 118 11.96 5.77 -18.58
C TRP A 118 12.97 6.45 -19.50
N LEU A 119 13.48 5.76 -20.52
CA LEU A 119 14.54 6.28 -21.39
C LEU A 119 14.05 6.74 -22.77
N THR A 120 12.80 6.45 -23.15
CA THR A 120 12.24 7.02 -24.39
C THR A 120 11.81 8.46 -24.20
N THR A 121 12.01 9.27 -25.24
CA THR A 121 11.56 10.67 -25.23
C THR A 121 10.04 10.72 -25.17
N LYS A 122 9.51 11.55 -24.27
CA LYS A 122 8.07 11.74 -24.15
C LYS A 122 7.58 12.43 -25.42
N LYS A 123 6.83 11.72 -26.27
CA LYS A 123 6.18 12.35 -27.43
C LYS A 123 5.17 13.38 -26.91
N LYS A 124 5.32 14.65 -27.28
CA LYS A 124 4.27 15.66 -27.06
C LYS A 124 2.97 15.12 -27.67
N ALA A 125 1.89 15.08 -26.89
CA ALA A 125 0.57 14.86 -27.46
C ALA A 125 0.31 16.05 -28.39
N SER A 126 0.31 15.83 -29.70
CA SER A 126 -0.18 16.82 -30.66
C SER A 126 -1.66 17.02 -30.37
N GLY A 127 -1.99 18.13 -29.72
CA GLY A 127 -3.38 18.55 -29.56
C GLY A 127 -3.99 18.70 -30.96
N ASN A 128 -5.03 17.93 -31.25
CA ASN A 128 -5.89 18.24 -32.38
C ASN A 128 -6.49 19.62 -32.11
N ILE A 129 -6.15 20.54 -33.00
CA ILE A 129 -6.78 21.84 -33.14
C ILE A 129 -8.23 21.54 -33.56
N ASP A 130 -9.17 21.69 -32.64
CA ASP A 130 -10.52 22.13 -32.95
C ASP A 130 -11.06 22.94 -31.78
N GLY A 131 -11.47 24.17 -32.10
CA GLY A 131 -11.71 25.24 -31.16
C GLY A 131 -12.98 25.10 -30.31
N HIS A 132 -13.03 25.94 -29.28
CA HIS A 132 -14.16 26.26 -28.38
C HIS A 132 -14.48 25.27 -27.24
N ASN A 133 -13.79 25.43 -26.11
CA ASN A 133 -14.38 25.97 -24.87
C ASN A 133 -13.35 25.93 -23.73
N LYS A 134 -12.91 27.11 -23.28
CA LYS A 134 -12.07 27.24 -22.08
C LYS A 134 -12.94 27.01 -20.85
N SER A 135 -12.92 25.80 -20.31
CA SER A 135 -13.22 25.54 -18.90
C SER A 135 -11.90 25.26 -18.18
N HIS A 136 -11.73 25.87 -17.01
CA HIS A 136 -10.55 25.71 -16.15
C HIS A 136 -10.25 24.22 -15.90
N CYS A 137 -9.24 23.68 -16.57
CA CYS A 137 -8.78 22.32 -16.32
C CYS A 137 -7.78 22.35 -15.16
N LEU A 138 -8.26 21.97 -13.98
CA LEU A 138 -7.41 21.64 -12.82
C LEU A 138 -6.34 20.62 -13.26
N GLN A 139 -5.10 20.89 -12.88
CA GLN A 139 -3.95 20.04 -13.16
C GLN A 139 -4.22 18.60 -12.70
N ARG A 140 -4.38 17.68 -13.65
CA ARG A 140 -4.54 16.24 -13.40
C ARG A 140 -3.16 15.68 -13.07
N LYS A 141 -2.78 15.63 -11.78
CA LYS A 141 -1.74 14.70 -11.33
C LYS A 141 -2.15 13.30 -11.77
N THR A 142 -1.34 12.64 -12.57
CA THR A 142 -1.64 11.30 -13.07
C THR A 142 -1.52 10.29 -11.94
N ASN A 143 -2.50 9.40 -11.79
CA ASN A 143 -2.49 8.26 -10.83
C ASN A 143 -1.41 7.20 -11.14
N VAL A 144 -0.41 7.57 -11.93
CA VAL A 144 0.63 6.73 -12.50
C VAL A 144 1.92 7.43 -12.14
N LEU A 145 2.82 6.69 -11.47
CA LEU A 145 4.11 7.09 -10.88
C LEU A 145 4.61 8.47 -11.31
N GLU A 146 4.94 9.31 -10.34
CA GLU A 146 5.37 10.69 -10.59
C GLU A 146 6.49 10.74 -11.63
N THR A 147 6.29 11.51 -12.69
CA THR A 147 7.38 11.90 -13.60
C THR A 147 7.79 13.33 -13.28
N VAL A 148 9.04 13.68 -13.53
CA VAL A 148 9.56 15.07 -13.38
C VAL A 148 8.54 16.07 -13.96
N TYR A 149 8.15 17.05 -13.13
CA TYR A 149 7.15 18.06 -13.47
C TYR A 149 7.74 19.04 -14.48
N GLU A 150 7.21 19.03 -15.71
CA GLU A 150 7.47 20.09 -16.69
C GLU A 150 6.53 21.25 -16.36
N GLY A 151 7.07 22.37 -15.87
CA GLY A 151 6.31 23.61 -15.69
C GLY A 151 5.72 24.07 -17.03
N GLN A 152 4.46 24.52 -17.02
CA GLN A 152 3.81 25.09 -18.19
C GLN A 152 4.57 26.34 -18.67
N GLU A 153 5.28 26.24 -19.78
CA GLU A 153 5.58 27.39 -20.64
C GLU A 153 4.46 27.55 -21.67
N ASP A 154 3.25 27.87 -21.19
CA ASP A 154 2.20 28.48 -22.02
C ASP A 154 2.46 30.00 -22.05
N GLN A 155 3.61 30.40 -22.59
CA GLN A 155 3.80 31.76 -23.11
C GLN A 155 4.40 31.63 -24.50
N GLU A 156 3.63 32.03 -25.50
CA GLU A 156 4.05 32.18 -26.89
C GLU A 156 5.37 32.96 -26.93
N THR A 157 6.49 32.27 -27.17
CA THR A 157 7.72 32.95 -27.57
C THR A 157 7.56 33.35 -29.04
N PRO A 158 7.61 34.65 -29.38
CA PRO A 158 7.52 35.07 -30.77
C PRO A 158 8.76 34.57 -31.54
N ASP A 159 8.54 34.15 -32.78
CA ASP A 159 9.59 33.69 -33.70
C ASP A 159 10.74 34.71 -33.78
N VAL A 160 11.90 34.39 -33.18
CA VAL A 160 13.14 35.14 -33.40
C VAL A 160 14.04 34.33 -34.33
N PRO A 161 14.56 34.92 -35.43
CA PRO A 161 15.33 34.19 -36.42
C PRO A 161 16.65 33.66 -35.85
N TYR A 162 17.01 32.46 -36.28
CA TYR A 162 18.29 31.78 -36.06
C TYR A 162 19.48 32.69 -36.42
N LYS A 163 20.06 33.37 -35.43
CA LYS A 163 21.50 33.69 -35.27
C LYS A 163 21.68 34.63 -34.08
N LEU A 164 22.63 34.26 -33.20
CA LEU A 164 23.02 34.90 -31.93
C LEU A 164 22.13 34.63 -30.71
N ALA A 165 22.45 33.56 -29.97
CA ALA A 165 22.37 33.53 -28.52
C ALA A 165 23.16 32.31 -27.99
N GLU A 166 24.48 32.48 -27.84
CA GLU A 166 25.22 31.71 -26.84
C GLU A 166 24.66 32.10 -25.46
N CYS A 167 24.37 31.10 -24.61
CA CYS A 167 23.81 31.20 -23.25
C CYS A 167 22.28 31.42 -23.17
N SER A 168 21.43 30.40 -23.04
CA SER A 168 21.19 29.66 -21.79
C SER A 168 20.35 28.39 -22.05
N SER A 169 20.89 27.38 -22.73
CA SER A 169 20.15 26.16 -23.12
C SER A 169 20.03 25.08 -22.04
N PHE A 170 20.32 25.39 -20.76
CA PHE A 170 20.28 24.41 -19.66
C PHE A 170 18.87 23.85 -19.37
N TYR A 171 17.81 24.50 -19.85
CA TYR A 171 16.43 24.05 -19.65
C TYR A 171 15.93 23.04 -20.71
N MET A 172 16.64 22.90 -21.83
CA MET A 172 16.18 22.08 -22.95
C MET A 172 16.41 20.55 -22.81
N PRO A 173 17.45 20.03 -22.12
CA PRO A 173 17.66 18.59 -21.96
C PRO A 173 16.60 17.90 -21.08
N TRP A 174 15.95 18.66 -20.20
CA TRP A 174 15.07 18.15 -19.16
C TRP A 174 13.61 18.04 -19.62
N ALA A 175 13.18 18.93 -20.52
CA ALA A 175 11.77 19.13 -20.88
C ALA A 175 11.13 17.98 -21.70
N GLN A 176 11.84 16.87 -21.94
CA GLN A 176 11.34 15.74 -22.73
C GLN A 176 11.79 14.37 -22.21
N GLN A 177 12.50 14.32 -21.08
CA GLN A 177 13.11 13.10 -20.55
C GLN A 177 12.64 12.85 -19.11
N ARG A 178 12.39 11.59 -18.77
CA ARG A 178 11.93 11.19 -17.42
C ARG A 178 13.10 10.96 -16.45
N LEU A 179 14.17 11.76 -16.61
CA LEU A 179 15.39 11.70 -15.81
C LEU A 179 15.53 12.96 -14.93
N PRO A 180 15.99 12.84 -13.68
CA PRO A 180 16.35 11.61 -12.98
C PRO A 180 15.13 10.72 -12.76
N ILE A 181 15.41 9.43 -12.65
CA ILE A 181 14.38 8.43 -12.43
C ILE A 181 13.79 8.64 -11.01
N PRO A 182 12.45 8.55 -10.83
CA PRO A 182 11.84 8.63 -9.51
C PRO A 182 12.37 7.56 -8.55
N ILE A 183 12.44 7.85 -7.25
CA ILE A 183 12.96 6.91 -6.23
C ILE A 183 12.31 5.53 -6.26
N HIS A 184 11.05 5.46 -6.68
CA HIS A 184 10.20 4.29 -6.71
C HIS A 184 10.01 3.67 -8.11
N TRP A 185 10.89 3.98 -9.07
CA TRP A 185 10.74 3.55 -10.47
C TRP A 185 10.65 2.04 -10.69
N PHE A 186 11.31 1.26 -9.84
CA PHE A 186 11.31 -0.19 -9.91
C PHE A 186 9.92 -0.77 -9.67
N LEU A 187 9.00 -0.01 -9.05
CA LEU A 187 7.59 -0.35 -8.92
C LEU A 187 6.82 -0.28 -10.25
N SER A 188 7.38 0.39 -11.28
CA SER A 188 6.66 0.66 -12.52
C SER A 188 6.23 -0.58 -13.30
N ALA A 189 7.02 -1.65 -13.26
CA ALA A 189 6.64 -2.91 -13.89
C ALA A 189 5.34 -3.46 -13.29
N VAL A 190 5.21 -3.39 -11.96
CA VAL A 190 4.00 -3.82 -11.23
C VAL A 190 2.84 -2.86 -11.45
N CYS A 191 3.08 -1.55 -11.39
CA CYS A 191 2.04 -0.54 -11.62
C CYS A 191 1.45 -0.63 -13.04
N SER A 192 2.29 -0.91 -14.04
CA SER A 192 1.86 -0.93 -15.44
C SER A 192 0.96 -2.12 -15.80
N ILE A 193 0.86 -3.15 -14.94
CA ILE A 193 -0.08 -4.28 -15.12
C ILE A 193 -1.54 -3.79 -15.12
N GLY A 194 -1.87 -2.82 -14.26
CA GLY A 194 -3.21 -2.23 -14.18
C GLY A 194 -3.31 -0.85 -14.82
N GLU A 195 -2.43 -0.51 -15.76
CA GLU A 195 -2.65 0.62 -16.65
C GLU A 195 -3.54 0.20 -17.83
N THR A 196 -4.65 0.91 -18.04
CA THR A 196 -5.54 0.66 -19.18
C THR A 196 -4.82 0.72 -20.53
N LYS A 197 -3.78 1.57 -20.63
CA LYS A 197 -2.94 1.67 -21.83
C LYS A 197 -2.16 0.39 -22.10
N SER A 198 -1.68 -0.30 -21.06
CA SER A 198 -0.95 -1.55 -21.21
C SER A 198 -1.83 -2.65 -21.78
N LEU A 199 -3.11 -2.69 -21.41
CA LEU A 199 -4.09 -3.64 -21.97
C LEU A 199 -4.38 -3.42 -23.46
N LEU A 200 -4.19 -2.19 -23.95
CA LEU A 200 -4.39 -1.85 -25.36
C LEU A 200 -3.15 -2.13 -26.21
N VAL A 201 -1.97 -2.21 -25.60
CA VAL A 201 -0.68 -2.32 -26.29
C VAL A 201 -0.10 -3.72 -26.19
N LEU A 202 -0.21 -4.36 -25.03
CA LEU A 202 0.36 -5.67 -24.74
C LEU A 202 -0.70 -6.76 -24.87
N SER A 203 -0.29 -7.92 -25.38
CA SER A 203 -1.11 -9.13 -25.30
C SER A 203 -1.26 -9.61 -23.85
N SER A 204 -2.32 -10.36 -23.57
CA SER A 204 -2.53 -10.97 -22.23
C SER A 204 -1.33 -11.81 -21.76
N LYS A 205 -0.65 -12.50 -22.68
CA LYS A 205 0.57 -13.26 -22.38
C LYS A 205 1.73 -12.35 -21.99
N GLU A 206 1.96 -11.26 -22.73
CA GLU A 206 3.03 -10.30 -22.40
C GLU A 206 2.79 -9.60 -21.07
N LEU A 207 1.52 -9.29 -20.74
CA LEU A 207 1.14 -8.73 -19.45
C LEU A 207 1.40 -9.71 -18.30
N LEU A 208 1.10 -10.99 -18.48
CA LEU A 208 1.40 -12.02 -17.48
C LEU A 208 2.90 -12.15 -17.25
N GLU A 209 3.70 -12.16 -18.32
CA GLU A 209 5.16 -12.25 -18.19
C GLU A 209 5.77 -10.97 -17.58
N LEU A 210 5.19 -9.78 -17.87
CA LEU A 210 5.54 -8.54 -17.18
C LEU A 210 5.17 -8.60 -15.69
N ALA A 211 4.02 -9.17 -15.35
CA ALA A 211 3.60 -9.36 -13.97
C ALA A 211 4.55 -10.30 -13.20
N LYS A 212 4.91 -11.43 -13.81
CA LYS A 212 5.92 -12.36 -13.28
C LYS A 212 7.26 -11.67 -13.04
N GLY A 213 7.81 -11.02 -14.06
CA GLY A 213 9.10 -10.33 -13.95
C GLY A 213 9.07 -9.19 -12.94
N GLY A 214 8.01 -8.38 -12.93
CA GLY A 214 7.86 -7.23 -12.05
C GLY A 214 7.73 -7.60 -10.58
N LEU A 215 6.84 -8.56 -10.26
CA LEU A 215 6.68 -9.07 -8.89
C LEU A 215 7.93 -9.81 -8.42
N PHE A 216 8.58 -10.58 -9.31
CA PHE A 216 9.85 -11.22 -9.02
C PHE A 216 10.91 -10.20 -8.62
N LEU A 217 11.16 -9.21 -9.49
CA LEU A 217 12.16 -8.18 -9.24
C LEU A 217 11.87 -7.44 -7.93
N LEU A 218 10.63 -7.01 -7.71
CA LEU A 218 10.23 -6.29 -6.51
C LEU A 218 10.50 -7.11 -5.24
N LEU A 219 10.01 -8.35 -5.18
CA LEU A 219 10.20 -9.21 -4.01
C LEU A 219 11.69 -9.50 -3.74
N ARG A 220 12.49 -9.67 -4.79
CA ARG A 220 13.92 -9.92 -4.60
C ARG A 220 14.70 -8.67 -4.20
N LEU A 221 14.32 -7.50 -4.71
CA LEU A 221 14.91 -6.23 -4.26
C LEU A 221 14.58 -5.95 -2.80
N GLU A 222 13.36 -6.25 -2.35
CA GLU A 222 13.01 -6.16 -0.93
C GLU A 222 13.83 -7.13 -0.07
N ALA A 223 13.92 -8.40 -0.48
CA ALA A 223 14.71 -9.41 0.23
C ALA A 223 16.19 -9.03 0.29
N LEU A 224 16.74 -8.49 -0.81
CA LEU A 224 18.09 -7.94 -0.89
C LEU A 224 18.31 -6.86 0.17
N SER A 225 17.41 -5.88 0.23
CA SER A 225 17.55 -4.75 1.14
C SER A 225 17.52 -5.18 2.60
N ILE A 226 16.68 -6.14 2.95
CA ILE A 226 16.60 -6.67 4.31
C ILE A 226 17.85 -7.51 4.66
N PHE A 227 18.38 -8.25 3.69
CA PHE A 227 19.56 -9.08 3.89
C PHE A 227 20.85 -8.25 4.04
N LEU A 228 21.02 -7.21 3.23
CA LEU A 228 22.24 -6.42 3.20
C LEU A 228 22.34 -5.34 4.27
N PHE A 229 21.22 -4.74 4.65
CA PHE A 229 21.24 -3.51 5.42
C PHE A 229 20.65 -3.76 6.81
N SER A 230 21.50 -3.63 7.83
CA SER A 230 21.05 -3.32 9.19
C SER A 230 20.57 -1.87 9.25
N ALA A 231 19.84 -1.52 10.32
CA ALA A 231 19.10 -0.27 10.48
C ALA A 231 19.86 1.05 10.21
N ASP A 232 21.20 1.02 10.09
CA ASP A 232 22.07 2.19 9.96
C ASP A 232 22.54 2.48 8.53
N THR A 233 22.12 1.70 7.54
CA THR A 233 22.56 1.86 6.13
C THR A 233 21.40 2.07 5.17
N GLU A 234 21.48 3.13 4.36
CA GLU A 234 20.40 3.53 3.46
C GLU A 234 20.37 2.69 2.17
N SER A 235 19.27 1.96 1.96
CA SER A 235 18.96 1.30 0.68
C SER A 235 17.97 2.15 -0.12
N PRO A 236 18.19 2.36 -1.43
CA PRO A 236 17.22 3.02 -2.32
C PRO A 236 15.82 2.42 -2.24
N VAL A 237 15.72 1.10 -2.04
CA VAL A 237 14.44 0.36 -1.95
C VAL A 237 13.78 0.54 -0.59
N PHE A 238 14.57 0.62 0.49
CA PHE A 238 14.07 0.87 1.84
C PHE A 238 13.57 2.31 2.00
N ASN A 239 14.20 3.26 1.31
CA ASN A 239 13.82 4.68 1.33
C ASN A 239 12.50 4.97 0.60
N VAL A 240 11.97 4.02 -0.18
CA VAL A 240 10.64 4.18 -0.80
C VAL A 240 9.55 4.04 0.26
N PRO A 241 8.66 5.04 0.43
CA PRO A 241 7.58 4.97 1.41
C PRO A 241 6.67 3.76 1.18
N LEU A 242 6.21 3.15 2.27
CA LEU A 242 5.35 1.97 2.23
C LEU A 242 4.03 2.22 1.47
N ALA A 243 3.53 3.46 1.49
CA ALA A 243 2.35 3.86 0.72
C ALA A 243 2.54 3.64 -0.80
N TRP A 244 3.72 3.93 -1.35
CA TRP A 244 4.01 3.67 -2.76
C TRP A 244 4.08 2.18 -3.09
N LYS A 245 4.66 1.37 -2.18
CA LYS A 245 4.75 -0.08 -2.35
C LYS A 245 3.37 -0.74 -2.33
N LEU A 246 2.51 -0.35 -1.39
CA LEU A 246 1.11 -0.80 -1.32
C LEU A 246 0.30 -0.29 -2.51
N HIS A 247 0.51 0.96 -2.95
CA HIS A 247 -0.11 1.50 -4.15
C HIS A 247 0.27 0.70 -5.40
N ALA A 248 1.52 0.26 -5.54
CA ALA A 248 1.94 -0.56 -6.68
C ALA A 248 1.20 -1.91 -6.73
N LEU A 249 1.06 -2.58 -5.58
CA LEU A 249 0.26 -3.80 -5.48
C LEU A 249 -1.21 -3.53 -5.85
N SER A 250 -1.81 -2.47 -5.32
CA SER A 250 -3.18 -2.08 -5.66
C SER A 250 -3.35 -1.71 -7.14
N MET A 251 -2.36 -1.05 -7.74
CA MET A 251 -2.37 -0.72 -9.17
C MET A 251 -2.41 -1.97 -10.02
N SER A 252 -1.67 -3.03 -9.66
CA SER A 252 -1.69 -4.28 -10.42
C SER A 252 -3.05 -4.99 -10.44
N LEU A 253 -3.94 -4.66 -9.49
CA LEU A 253 -5.30 -5.20 -9.36
C LEU A 253 -6.38 -4.25 -9.88
N ARG A 254 -6.00 -3.07 -10.37
CA ARG A 254 -6.95 -2.00 -10.72
C ARG A 254 -7.82 -2.33 -11.92
N VAL A 255 -7.32 -3.08 -12.91
CA VAL A 255 -8.05 -3.31 -14.17
C VAL A 255 -8.22 -4.79 -14.49
N ASN A 256 -7.39 -5.66 -13.92
CA ASN A 256 -7.45 -7.10 -14.13
C ASN A 256 -6.87 -7.81 -12.90
N MET A 257 -6.95 -9.14 -12.93
CA MET A 257 -6.39 -10.02 -11.90
C MET A 257 -5.21 -10.85 -12.39
N ILE A 258 -4.53 -10.43 -13.47
CA ILE A 258 -3.42 -11.18 -14.08
C ILE A 258 -2.32 -11.47 -13.04
N ALA A 259 -2.08 -10.54 -12.11
CA ALA A 259 -1.12 -10.73 -11.02
C ALA A 259 -1.47 -11.90 -10.07
N LEU A 260 -2.74 -12.30 -10.00
CA LEU A 260 -3.28 -13.32 -9.09
C LEU A 260 -3.76 -14.60 -9.80
N GLU A 261 -3.79 -14.61 -11.13
CA GLU A 261 -4.25 -15.73 -11.96
C GLU A 261 -3.26 -16.90 -11.97
N ASP A 262 -1.96 -16.62 -12.08
CA ASP A 262 -0.91 -17.63 -12.04
C ASP A 262 -0.47 -17.93 -10.60
N ASN A 263 -0.30 -19.22 -10.28
CA ASN A 263 0.09 -19.63 -8.92
C ASN A 263 1.44 -19.03 -8.48
N GLY A 264 2.40 -18.90 -9.41
CA GLY A 264 3.72 -18.33 -9.10
C GLY A 264 3.63 -16.84 -8.79
N THR A 265 2.93 -16.06 -9.61
CA THR A 265 2.72 -14.63 -9.34
C THR A 265 1.90 -14.41 -8.08
N ARG A 266 0.91 -15.27 -7.83
CA ARG A 266 0.07 -15.25 -6.63
C ARG A 266 0.88 -15.44 -5.34
N GLU A 267 1.78 -16.43 -5.30
CA GLU A 267 2.68 -16.65 -4.15
C GLU A 267 3.63 -15.46 -3.91
N MET A 268 4.15 -14.85 -4.98
CA MET A 268 4.97 -13.64 -4.89
C MET A 268 4.18 -12.44 -4.35
N PHE A 269 2.95 -12.26 -4.83
CA PHE A 269 2.06 -11.20 -4.36
C PHE A 269 1.73 -11.36 -2.88
N GLU A 270 1.38 -12.58 -2.44
CA GLU A 270 1.11 -12.87 -1.03
C GLU A 270 2.34 -12.62 -0.15
N SER A 271 3.54 -13.00 -0.63
CA SER A 271 4.79 -12.79 0.12
C SER A 271 5.12 -11.30 0.27
N LEU A 272 4.90 -10.50 -0.76
CA LEU A 272 5.04 -9.04 -0.69
C LEU A 272 4.04 -8.43 0.29
N GLN A 273 2.80 -8.92 0.26
CA GLN A 273 1.75 -8.54 1.18
C GLN A 273 2.11 -8.80 2.65
N GLU A 274 2.63 -9.99 2.96
CA GLU A 274 3.12 -10.33 4.31
C GLU A 274 4.31 -9.47 4.73
N LEU A 275 5.24 -9.23 3.82
CA LEU A 275 6.41 -8.40 4.09
C LEU A 275 6.00 -6.97 4.43
N TYR A 276 5.13 -6.36 3.63
CA TYR A 276 4.66 -4.99 3.82
C TYR A 276 3.78 -4.86 5.06
N GLY A 277 3.02 -5.90 5.41
CA GLY A 277 2.32 -5.99 6.70
C GLY A 277 3.29 -5.91 7.89
N LYS A 278 4.36 -6.72 7.87
CA LYS A 278 5.41 -6.71 8.90
C LYS A 278 6.11 -5.34 8.99
N GLN A 279 6.48 -4.76 7.84
CA GLN A 279 7.07 -3.42 7.79
C GLN A 279 6.14 -2.36 8.40
N LEU A 280 4.83 -2.46 8.14
CA LEU A 280 3.84 -1.56 8.72
C LEU A 280 3.80 -1.69 10.25
N ASP A 281 3.72 -2.92 10.75
CA ASP A 281 3.69 -3.20 12.19
C ASP A 281 4.96 -2.69 12.91
N ASP A 282 6.13 -2.91 12.31
CA ASP A 282 7.41 -2.42 12.84
C ASP A 282 7.46 -0.89 12.91
N LEU A 283 6.99 -0.20 11.86
CA LEU A 283 6.92 1.26 11.83
C LEU A 283 5.96 1.80 12.91
N ARG A 284 4.80 1.16 13.10
CA ARG A 284 3.87 1.53 14.18
C ARG A 284 4.46 1.32 15.56
N TYR A 285 5.16 0.20 15.77
CA TYR A 285 5.83 -0.07 17.03
C TYR A 285 6.88 0.99 17.34
N LYS A 286 7.71 1.35 16.36
CA LYS A 286 8.70 2.43 16.48
C LYS A 286 8.05 3.78 16.80
N GLN A 287 6.97 4.14 16.09
CA GLN A 287 6.21 5.36 16.34
C GLN A 287 5.67 5.40 17.78
N LYS A 288 5.03 4.33 18.23
CA LYS A 288 4.48 4.23 19.60
C LYS A 288 5.57 4.31 20.67
N LYS A 289 6.72 3.69 20.43
CA LYS A 289 7.88 3.78 21.32
C LYS A 289 8.39 5.21 21.41
N GLN A 290 8.51 5.89 20.28
CA GLN A 290 8.93 7.29 20.22
C GLN A 290 7.92 8.21 20.95
N GLU A 291 6.61 8.01 20.74
CA GLU A 291 5.57 8.77 21.44
C GLU A 291 5.63 8.60 22.96
N LEU A 292 5.97 7.40 23.45
CA LEU A 292 6.15 7.13 24.86
C LEU A 292 7.38 7.86 25.42
N GLU A 293 8.50 7.82 24.69
CA GLU A 293 9.74 8.53 25.05
C GLU A 293 9.53 10.05 25.05
N ASP A 294 8.88 10.61 24.03
CA ASP A 294 8.57 12.05 23.94
C ASP A 294 7.64 12.51 25.08
N SER A 295 6.66 11.67 25.44
CA SER A 295 5.75 11.92 26.56
C SER A 295 6.46 11.94 27.91
N LEU A 296 7.44 11.05 28.11
CA LEU A 296 8.29 11.03 29.31
C LEU A 296 9.21 12.25 29.37
N MET A 297 9.65 12.76 28.22
CA MET A 297 10.55 13.91 28.10
C MET A 297 9.83 15.27 28.09
N SER A 298 8.49 15.31 28.24
CA SER A 298 7.67 16.53 28.23
C SER A 298 7.86 17.42 26.99
N LEU A 299 8.30 16.84 25.88
CA LEU A 299 8.45 17.56 24.62
C LEU A 299 7.06 17.91 24.06
N PRO A 300 6.87 19.10 23.48
CA PRO A 300 5.60 19.47 22.88
C PRO A 300 5.26 18.43 21.80
N LYS A 301 4.08 17.81 21.94
CA LYS A 301 3.49 16.96 20.90
C LYS A 301 3.50 17.76 19.60
N THR A 302 4.45 17.49 18.71
CA THR A 302 4.41 18.10 17.39
C THR A 302 3.10 17.64 16.74
N ASN A 303 2.30 18.57 16.23
CA ASN A 303 0.98 18.32 15.61
C ASN A 303 1.02 17.39 14.38
N LYS A 304 2.11 16.64 14.15
CA LYS A 304 2.24 15.58 13.14
C LYS A 304 1.40 14.33 13.45
N ILE A 305 0.78 14.25 14.63
CA ILE A 305 0.06 13.08 15.15
C ILE A 305 -1.21 12.73 14.34
N ALA A 306 -1.73 13.65 13.52
CA ALA A 306 -2.98 13.44 12.78
C ALA A 306 -2.80 12.79 11.39
N ASP A 307 -1.58 12.76 10.85
CA ASP A 307 -1.32 12.19 9.53
C ASP A 307 -0.91 10.73 9.71
N GLY A 308 -1.79 9.80 9.35
CA GLY A 308 -1.55 8.36 9.50
C GLY A 308 -0.27 7.94 8.79
N LEU A 309 0.50 7.00 9.35
CA LEU A 309 1.79 6.55 8.78
C LEU A 309 1.73 6.22 7.26
N LEU A 310 0.56 5.80 6.76
CA LEU A 310 0.26 5.61 5.34
C LEU A 310 -0.53 6.81 4.79
N CYS A 311 0.18 7.92 4.54
CA CYS A 311 -0.43 9.11 3.93
C CYS A 311 -0.54 8.98 2.40
N PHE A 312 -1.47 8.17 1.89
CA PHE A 312 -1.64 8.01 0.45
C PHE A 312 -1.98 9.30 -0.29
N GLN A 313 -2.76 10.21 0.32
CA GLN A 313 -3.14 11.46 -0.35
C GLN A 313 -1.95 12.38 -0.56
N SER A 314 -1.08 12.51 0.45
CA SER A 314 0.08 13.40 0.37
C SER A 314 1.31 12.73 -0.24
N GLN A 315 1.49 11.41 -0.07
CA GLN A 315 2.64 10.68 -0.60
C GLN A 315 2.45 10.22 -2.04
N VAL A 316 1.21 9.90 -2.47
CA VAL A 316 0.94 9.37 -3.82
C VAL A 316 0.24 10.41 -4.70
N PHE A 317 -1.00 10.79 -4.38
CA PHE A 317 -1.71 11.91 -5.02
C PHE A 317 -3.00 12.27 -4.28
N ASP A 318 -3.40 13.54 -4.36
CA ASP A 318 -4.49 14.12 -3.55
C ASP A 318 -5.86 13.41 -3.73
N GLY A 319 -6.13 12.90 -4.94
CA GLY A 319 -7.37 12.21 -5.32
C GLY A 319 -7.42 10.71 -4.97
N TYR A 320 -6.60 10.22 -4.03
CA TYR A 320 -6.45 8.80 -3.77
C TYR A 320 -7.75 8.08 -3.35
N SER A 321 -8.67 8.78 -2.67
CA SER A 321 -9.96 8.21 -2.27
C SER A 321 -10.75 7.64 -3.46
N THR A 322 -10.80 8.37 -4.58
CA THR A 322 -11.50 7.90 -5.80
C THR A 322 -10.84 6.68 -6.40
N PHE A 323 -9.50 6.60 -6.36
CA PHE A 323 -8.80 5.40 -6.80
C PHE A 323 -9.14 4.17 -5.93
N VAL A 324 -9.30 4.37 -4.62
CA VAL A 324 -9.71 3.27 -3.72
C VAL A 324 -11.14 2.86 -3.97
N GLU A 325 -12.05 3.80 -4.26
CA GLU A 325 -13.42 3.50 -4.67
C GLU A 325 -13.45 2.65 -5.95
N ASP A 326 -12.72 3.06 -6.99
CA ASP A 326 -12.55 2.30 -8.24
C ASP A 326 -12.02 0.88 -7.97
N LEU A 327 -10.96 0.77 -7.14
CA LEU A 327 -10.34 -0.51 -6.82
C LEU A 327 -11.31 -1.46 -6.08
N ILE A 328 -12.14 -0.94 -5.19
CA ILE A 328 -13.14 -1.71 -4.45
C ILE A 328 -14.27 -2.17 -5.38
N GLU A 329 -14.70 -1.32 -6.31
CA GLU A 329 -15.66 -1.71 -7.35
C GLU A 329 -15.09 -2.86 -8.20
N GLN A 330 -13.81 -2.78 -8.55
CA GLN A 330 -13.11 -3.85 -9.28
C GLN A 330 -13.00 -5.13 -8.44
N PHE A 331 -12.70 -5.03 -7.15
CA PHE A 331 -12.75 -6.18 -6.24
C PHE A 331 -14.13 -6.87 -6.28
N GLY A 332 -15.21 -6.10 -6.22
CA GLY A 332 -16.57 -6.65 -6.31
C GLY A 332 -16.93 -7.25 -7.67
N SER A 333 -16.39 -6.70 -8.76
CA SER A 333 -16.79 -7.06 -10.12
C SER A 333 -16.00 -8.22 -10.74
N VAL A 334 -14.68 -8.30 -10.48
CA VAL A 334 -13.82 -9.30 -11.14
C VAL A 334 -13.27 -10.38 -10.21
N SER A 335 -13.22 -10.16 -8.89
CA SER A 335 -12.51 -11.07 -7.98
C SER A 335 -13.32 -12.19 -7.38
N TYR A 336 -14.64 -12.10 -7.42
CA TYR A 336 -15.56 -13.02 -6.74
C TYR A 336 -15.21 -13.24 -5.24
N GLY A 337 -14.56 -12.27 -4.59
CA GLY A 337 -14.14 -12.37 -3.19
C GLY A 337 -12.81 -13.08 -2.99
N ASP A 338 -11.87 -12.98 -3.94
CA ASP A 338 -10.52 -13.52 -3.79
C ASP A 338 -9.84 -12.98 -2.51
N ILE A 339 -9.33 -13.88 -1.67
CA ILE A 339 -8.79 -13.53 -0.36
C ILE A 339 -7.54 -12.65 -0.42
N ILE A 340 -6.70 -12.78 -1.44
CA ILE A 340 -5.46 -11.99 -1.60
C ILE A 340 -5.82 -10.58 -2.06
N PHE A 341 -6.78 -10.45 -2.96
CA PHE A 341 -7.33 -9.13 -3.31
C PHE A 341 -8.05 -8.51 -2.10
N ALA A 342 -8.89 -9.27 -1.39
CA ALA A 342 -9.60 -8.79 -0.21
C ALA A 342 -8.63 -8.27 0.88
N ARG A 343 -7.49 -8.95 1.09
CA ARG A 343 -6.38 -8.48 1.94
C ARG A 343 -5.85 -7.12 1.49
N GLN A 344 -5.64 -6.93 0.19
CA GLN A 344 -5.17 -5.67 -0.37
C GLN A 344 -6.18 -4.54 -0.15
N VAL A 345 -7.47 -4.80 -0.37
CA VAL A 345 -8.54 -3.81 -0.12
C VAL A 345 -8.63 -3.47 1.37
N THR A 346 -8.46 -4.47 2.24
CA THR A 346 -8.59 -4.30 3.69
C THR A 346 -7.53 -3.37 4.28
N ILE A 347 -6.35 -3.23 3.66
CA ILE A 347 -5.30 -2.32 4.17
C ILE A 347 -5.80 -0.88 4.27
N TYR A 348 -6.75 -0.47 3.42
CA TYR A 348 -7.32 0.87 3.43
C TYR A 348 -8.24 1.14 4.62
N LEU A 349 -8.57 0.12 5.43
CA LEU A 349 -9.32 0.26 6.69
C LEU A 349 -8.41 0.31 7.92
N HIS A 350 -7.10 0.17 7.74
CA HIS A 350 -6.11 0.16 8.81
C HIS A 350 -5.96 1.57 9.45
N GLN A 351 -5.75 1.67 10.76
CA GLN A 351 -5.76 2.96 11.48
C GLN A 351 -4.64 3.92 11.07
N SER A 352 -3.56 3.40 10.50
CA SER A 352 -2.47 4.20 9.93
C SER A 352 -2.78 4.84 8.58
N VAL A 353 -3.92 4.60 7.95
CA VAL A 353 -4.29 5.19 6.64
C VAL A 353 -5.01 6.53 6.82
N ASP A 354 -4.85 7.49 5.92
CA ASP A 354 -5.57 8.77 5.95
C ASP A 354 -7.08 8.62 6.14
N ILE A 355 -7.67 9.44 7.02
CA ILE A 355 -9.10 9.42 7.33
C ILE A 355 -9.99 9.47 6.06
N PRO A 356 -9.77 10.37 5.08
CA PRO A 356 -10.62 10.44 3.89
C PRO A 356 -10.55 9.16 3.03
N VAL A 357 -9.41 8.47 3.04
CA VAL A 357 -9.22 7.20 2.33
C VAL A 357 -9.96 6.08 3.05
N ARG A 358 -9.84 5.99 4.39
CA ARG A 358 -10.58 4.98 5.19
C ARG A 358 -12.09 5.13 5.03
N LEU A 359 -12.58 6.37 5.09
CA LEU A 359 -14.01 6.67 4.96
C LEU A 359 -14.53 6.32 3.56
N ALA A 360 -13.79 6.67 2.51
CA ALA A 360 -14.14 6.31 1.14
C ALA A 360 -14.15 4.79 0.95
N ALA A 361 -13.13 4.09 1.47
CA ALA A 361 -13.05 2.64 1.43
C ALA A 361 -14.25 1.98 2.11
N TRP A 362 -14.58 2.38 3.35
CA TRP A 362 -15.71 1.85 4.08
C TRP A 362 -17.04 2.10 3.35
N ASN A 363 -17.26 3.32 2.86
CA ASN A 363 -18.48 3.67 2.16
C ASN A 363 -18.62 2.88 0.85
N SER A 364 -17.55 2.74 0.07
CA SER A 364 -17.57 1.94 -1.16
C SER A 364 -17.87 0.46 -0.86
N LEU A 365 -17.21 -0.13 0.13
CA LEU A 365 -17.48 -1.50 0.56
C LEU A 365 -18.92 -1.70 1.04
N SER A 366 -19.45 -0.74 1.81
CA SER A 366 -20.81 -0.80 2.33
C SER A 366 -21.87 -0.63 1.24
N ASN A 367 -21.64 0.30 0.30
CA ASN A 367 -22.58 0.59 -0.80
C ASN A 367 -22.61 -0.54 -1.83
N ASN A 368 -21.47 -1.20 -2.07
CA ASN A 368 -21.37 -2.35 -2.97
C ASN A 368 -21.67 -3.70 -2.29
N HIS A 369 -22.09 -3.71 -1.02
CA HIS A 369 -22.38 -4.92 -0.23
C HIS A 369 -21.21 -5.91 -0.10
N LEU A 370 -19.97 -5.41 -0.09
CA LEU A 370 -18.74 -6.21 -0.10
C LEU A 370 -18.13 -6.44 1.30
N LEU A 371 -18.70 -5.83 2.35
CA LEU A 371 -18.19 -5.94 3.73
C LEU A 371 -18.08 -7.40 4.21
N GLU A 372 -18.90 -8.32 3.69
CA GLU A 372 -18.88 -9.73 4.04
C GLU A 372 -17.77 -10.54 3.36
N LEU A 373 -17.13 -9.99 2.33
CA LEU A 373 -16.09 -10.65 1.53
C LEU A 373 -14.67 -10.32 2.03
N LEU A 374 -14.56 -9.44 3.03
CA LEU A 374 -13.28 -9.12 3.63
C LEU A 374 -12.74 -10.29 4.46
N PRO A 375 -11.40 -10.43 4.58
CA PRO A 375 -10.75 -11.42 5.41
C PRO A 375 -11.20 -11.37 6.88
N THR A 376 -10.92 -12.46 7.60
CA THR A 376 -10.92 -12.44 9.06
C THR A 376 -9.71 -11.64 9.57
N LEU A 377 -9.78 -11.12 10.79
CA LEU A 377 -8.72 -10.30 11.38
C LEU A 377 -7.34 -11.01 11.41
N GLU A 378 -7.32 -12.33 11.60
CA GLU A 378 -6.10 -13.15 11.64
C GLU A 378 -5.45 -13.31 10.26
N THR A 379 -6.24 -13.14 9.21
CA THR A 379 -5.82 -13.30 7.82
C THR A 379 -5.55 -11.98 7.11
N CYS A 380 -5.55 -10.86 7.84
CA CYS A 380 -5.17 -9.56 7.31
C CYS A 380 -3.65 -9.45 7.09
N LEU A 381 -3.25 -8.40 6.38
CA LEU A 381 -1.85 -8.16 6.05
C LEU A 381 -1.00 -7.79 7.26
N ALA A 382 -1.52 -6.85 8.06
CA ALA A 382 -0.89 -6.36 9.28
C ALA A 382 -1.57 -6.98 10.50
N GLN A 383 -0.93 -6.82 11.67
CA GLN A 383 -1.47 -7.30 12.94
C GLN A 383 -2.81 -6.64 13.31
N ALA A 384 -3.59 -7.35 14.12
CA ALA A 384 -4.91 -6.93 14.59
C ALA A 384 -4.90 -5.54 15.24
N GLU A 385 -3.87 -5.24 16.02
CA GLU A 385 -3.62 -3.97 16.70
C GLU A 385 -3.56 -2.80 15.72
N GLY A 386 -3.14 -3.04 14.47
CA GLY A 386 -3.12 -2.09 13.37
C GLY A 386 -4.49 -1.57 12.96
N TYR A 387 -5.50 -2.43 13.06
CA TYR A 387 -6.87 -2.17 12.65
C TYR A 387 -7.74 -1.66 13.80
N LEU A 388 -7.41 -2.06 15.03
CA LEU A 388 -8.22 -1.82 16.21
C LEU A 388 -7.73 -0.64 17.06
N GLU A 389 -6.43 -0.36 17.09
CA GLU A 389 -5.87 0.67 17.95
C GLU A 389 -5.15 1.74 17.11
N PRO A 390 -5.23 3.04 17.46
CA PRO A 390 -6.10 3.58 18.50
C PRO A 390 -7.59 3.46 18.13
N PRO A 391 -8.51 3.56 19.12
CA PRO A 391 -9.93 3.60 18.85
C PRO A 391 -10.31 4.77 17.95
N GLU A 392 -11.27 4.55 17.06
CA GLU A 392 -11.73 5.57 16.11
C GLU A 392 -12.39 6.75 16.82
N GLU A 393 -11.96 7.95 16.42
CA GLU A 393 -12.42 9.22 16.99
C GLU A 393 -13.12 10.11 15.97
N ASN A 394 -12.96 9.82 14.68
CA ASN A 394 -13.57 10.57 13.60
C ASN A 394 -15.08 10.32 13.53
N GLU A 395 -15.87 11.39 13.63
CA GLU A 395 -17.33 11.31 13.63
C GLU A 395 -17.89 10.68 12.34
N GLY A 396 -17.31 11.02 11.19
CA GLY A 396 -17.76 10.50 9.89
C GLY A 396 -17.59 8.99 9.77
N ILE A 397 -16.48 8.43 10.26
CA ILE A 397 -16.25 6.97 10.26
C ILE A 397 -17.19 6.27 11.26
N LEU A 398 -17.36 6.81 12.46
CA LEU A 398 -18.28 6.26 13.46
C LEU A 398 -19.75 6.26 12.98
N GLU A 399 -20.16 7.32 12.30
CA GLU A 399 -21.47 7.40 11.66
C GLU A 399 -21.59 6.36 10.52
N ALA A 400 -20.55 6.17 9.71
CA ALA A 400 -20.53 5.17 8.65
C ALA A 400 -20.63 3.74 9.20
N TYR A 401 -19.92 3.41 10.27
CA TYR A 401 -20.04 2.13 10.98
C TYR A 401 -21.47 1.91 11.49
N THR A 402 -22.05 2.92 12.14
CA THR A 402 -23.43 2.85 12.66
C THR A 402 -24.44 2.71 11.53
N LYS A 403 -24.24 3.39 10.38
CA LYS A 403 -25.09 3.27 9.21
C LYS A 403 -25.08 1.85 8.64
N SER A 404 -23.89 1.26 8.46
CA SER A 404 -23.77 -0.11 7.94
C SER A 404 -24.34 -1.16 8.92
N TRP A 405 -24.27 -0.89 10.22
CA TRP A 405 -24.90 -1.73 11.25
C TRP A 405 -26.43 -1.67 11.18
N THR A 406 -26.99 -0.46 11.17
CA THR A 406 -28.45 -0.25 11.22
C THR A 406 -29.15 -0.63 9.93
N SER A 407 -28.47 -0.53 8.77
CA SER A 407 -29.00 -0.99 7.48
C SER A 407 -29.06 -2.52 7.35
N GLY A 408 -28.28 -3.26 8.15
CA GLY A 408 -28.08 -4.71 8.01
C GLY A 408 -26.97 -5.11 7.03
N CYS A 409 -26.16 -4.16 6.55
CA CYS A 409 -25.00 -4.47 5.70
C CYS A 409 -23.94 -5.32 6.45
N LEU A 410 -23.94 -5.29 7.78
CA LEU A 410 -23.03 -6.08 8.61
C LEU A 410 -23.56 -7.47 9.00
N ASP A 411 -24.82 -7.81 8.72
CA ASP A 411 -25.43 -9.08 9.19
C ASP A 411 -24.67 -10.31 8.65
N ARG A 412 -24.31 -10.27 7.36
CA ARG A 412 -23.52 -11.35 6.74
C ARG A 412 -22.05 -11.28 7.13
N ALA A 413 -21.49 -10.08 7.33
CA ALA A 413 -20.13 -9.91 7.83
C ALA A 413 -19.98 -10.49 9.24
N TYR A 414 -20.99 -10.32 10.11
CA TYR A 414 -21.07 -10.93 11.43
C TYR A 414 -21.06 -12.47 11.33
N THR A 415 -21.94 -13.04 10.51
CA THR A 415 -22.06 -14.49 10.35
C THR A 415 -20.77 -15.14 9.79
N ARG A 416 -20.05 -14.43 8.92
CA ARG A 416 -18.83 -14.92 8.27
C ARG A 416 -17.53 -14.60 9.02
N GLY A 417 -17.61 -13.87 10.14
CA GLY A 417 -16.41 -13.46 10.89
C GLY A 417 -15.53 -12.46 10.13
N SER A 418 -16.10 -11.68 9.22
CA SER A 418 -15.37 -10.65 8.47
C SER A 418 -14.86 -9.55 9.40
N ILE A 419 -13.65 -9.05 9.11
CA ILE A 419 -13.05 -7.91 9.80
C ILE A 419 -13.96 -6.68 9.82
N ALA A 420 -14.81 -6.48 8.81
CA ALA A 420 -15.74 -5.34 8.78
C ALA A 420 -16.61 -5.28 10.04
N PHE A 421 -17.17 -6.41 10.46
CA PHE A 421 -17.96 -6.46 11.68
C PHE A 421 -17.10 -6.22 12.92
N ILE A 422 -15.90 -6.78 12.97
CA ILE A 422 -14.99 -6.61 14.11
C ILE A 422 -14.54 -5.15 14.27
N LEU A 423 -14.26 -4.45 13.17
CA LEU A 423 -13.93 -3.02 13.17
C LEU A 423 -15.09 -2.20 13.75
N ALA A 424 -16.30 -2.36 13.19
CA ALA A 424 -17.48 -1.63 13.67
C ALA A 424 -17.75 -1.94 15.14
N LEU A 425 -17.71 -3.22 15.53
CA LEU A 425 -17.89 -3.68 16.91
C LEU A 425 -16.89 -3.02 17.86
N HIS A 426 -15.61 -3.08 17.53
CA HIS A 426 -14.53 -2.55 18.37
C HIS A 426 -14.65 -1.04 18.54
N HIS A 427 -14.74 -0.32 17.42
CA HIS A 427 -14.67 1.13 17.42
C HIS A 427 -15.94 1.76 18.00
N LEU A 428 -17.12 1.21 17.69
CA LEU A 428 -18.36 1.64 18.33
C LEU A 428 -18.36 1.30 19.83
N ASN A 429 -17.91 0.11 20.24
CA ASN A 429 -17.82 -0.22 21.67
C ASN A 429 -16.91 0.77 22.41
N SER A 430 -15.70 1.00 21.90
CA SER A 430 -14.74 1.92 22.49
C SER A 430 -15.30 3.35 22.55
N PHE A 431 -15.93 3.83 21.48
CA PHE A 431 -16.54 5.16 21.45
C PHE A 431 -17.71 5.30 22.43
N LEU A 432 -18.62 4.32 22.47
CA LEU A 432 -19.82 4.39 23.31
C LEU A 432 -19.51 4.25 24.80
N PHE A 433 -18.61 3.34 25.17
CA PHE A 433 -18.42 2.96 26.58
C PHE A 433 -17.12 3.47 27.20
N LYS A 434 -16.11 3.82 26.40
CA LYS A 434 -14.81 4.28 26.92
C LYS A 434 -14.53 5.76 26.68
N SER A 435 -15.21 6.40 25.73
CA SER A 435 -15.08 7.84 25.51
C SER A 435 -15.63 8.63 26.70
N LYS A 436 -14.78 9.46 27.31
CA LYS A 436 -15.13 10.33 28.46
C LYS A 436 -15.38 11.79 28.05
N THR A 437 -15.27 12.10 26.76
CA THR A 437 -15.31 13.49 26.29
C THR A 437 -16.75 14.01 26.23
N LEU A 438 -17.07 15.00 27.07
CA LEU A 438 -18.40 15.63 27.12
C LEU A 438 -18.85 16.21 25.77
N GLU A 439 -17.91 16.71 24.96
CA GLU A 439 -18.18 17.29 23.64
C GLU A 439 -18.82 16.29 22.67
N LYS A 440 -18.43 15.01 22.75
CA LYS A 440 -18.92 13.93 21.86
C LYS A 440 -20.19 13.25 22.40
N LEU A 441 -20.76 13.72 23.52
CA LEU A 441 -21.93 13.12 24.16
C LEU A 441 -23.18 13.16 23.26
N LYS A 442 -23.38 14.24 22.50
CA LYS A 442 -24.50 14.35 21.54
C LYS A 442 -24.39 13.28 20.45
N LEU A 443 -23.20 13.09 19.89
CA LEU A 443 -22.95 12.06 18.89
C LEU A 443 -23.13 10.67 19.50
N ARG A 444 -22.56 10.41 20.67
CA ARG A 444 -22.74 9.14 21.41
C ARG A 444 -24.22 8.79 21.59
N ASN A 445 -25.03 9.73 22.08
CA ASN A 445 -26.47 9.50 22.27
C ASN A 445 -27.19 9.25 20.93
N LYS A 446 -26.83 9.99 19.87
CA LYS A 446 -27.36 9.79 18.52
C LYS A 446 -27.09 8.37 18.01
N LEU A 447 -25.83 7.91 18.09
CA LEU A 447 -25.43 6.59 17.62
C LEU A 447 -26.08 5.47 18.44
N THR A 448 -26.08 5.59 19.78
CA THR A 448 -26.75 4.63 20.67
C THR A 448 -28.23 4.47 20.34
N LYS A 449 -28.96 5.59 20.19
CA LYS A 449 -30.39 5.54 19.81
C LYS A 449 -30.59 4.85 18.46
N ALA A 450 -29.69 5.06 17.49
CA ALA A 450 -29.77 4.42 16.18
C ALA A 450 -29.61 2.89 16.28
N LEU A 451 -28.62 2.42 17.04
CA LEU A 451 -28.36 0.99 17.26
C LEU A 451 -29.51 0.29 18.01
N LEU A 452 -30.06 0.93 19.04
CA LEU A 452 -31.20 0.38 19.80
C LEU A 452 -32.46 0.28 18.92
N ARG A 453 -32.73 1.29 18.08
CA ARG A 453 -33.85 1.25 17.13
C ARG A 453 -33.73 0.09 16.14
N SER A 454 -32.53 -0.21 15.64
CA SER A 454 -32.37 -1.33 14.71
C SER A 454 -32.64 -2.71 15.33
N CYS A 455 -32.53 -2.84 16.65
CA CYS A 455 -32.84 -4.09 17.37
C CYS A 455 -34.33 -4.29 17.57
N SER A 456 -35.08 -3.20 17.79
CA SER A 456 -36.55 -3.26 17.88
C SER A 456 -37.24 -3.78 16.62
N HIS A 457 -36.58 -3.73 15.45
CA HIS A 457 -37.20 -4.02 14.16
C HIS A 457 -36.75 -5.36 13.52
N LYS A 458 -35.68 -6.00 14.00
CA LYS A 458 -35.11 -7.21 13.39
C LYS A 458 -34.73 -8.22 14.48
N GLN A 459 -35.32 -9.43 14.50
CA GLN A 459 -34.99 -10.47 15.50
C GLN A 459 -33.53 -10.95 15.48
N HIS A 460 -32.81 -10.79 14.36
CA HIS A 460 -31.41 -11.23 14.24
C HIS A 460 -30.38 -10.18 14.72
N SER A 461 -30.76 -8.91 14.94
CA SER A 461 -29.82 -7.87 15.39
C SER A 461 -29.58 -7.88 16.90
N ASP A 462 -30.37 -8.65 17.66
CA ASP A 462 -30.19 -8.85 19.10
C ASP A 462 -28.81 -9.47 19.42
N GLY A 463 -28.37 -10.45 18.63
CA GLY A 463 -27.07 -11.11 18.82
C GLY A 463 -25.89 -10.15 18.67
N MET A 464 -25.96 -9.26 17.66
CA MET A 464 -24.92 -8.24 17.45
C MET A 464 -24.91 -7.19 18.56
N LEU A 465 -26.07 -6.77 19.07
CA LEU A 465 -26.16 -5.82 20.19
C LEU A 465 -25.66 -6.43 21.51
N ILE A 466 -26.00 -7.71 21.77
CA ILE A 466 -25.45 -8.47 22.90
C ILE A 466 -23.94 -8.50 22.82
N GLN A 467 -23.39 -8.82 21.63
CA GLN A 467 -21.94 -8.85 21.43
C GLN A 467 -21.31 -7.46 21.62
N LEU A 468 -21.97 -6.38 21.17
CA LEU A 468 -21.51 -5.01 21.40
C LEU A 468 -21.39 -4.68 22.89
N VAL A 469 -22.37 -5.06 23.70
CA VAL A 469 -22.35 -4.82 25.14
C VAL A 469 -21.34 -5.72 25.86
N GLN A 470 -21.16 -6.95 25.40
CA GLN A 470 -20.22 -7.91 25.99
C GLN A 470 -18.77 -7.78 25.52
N TYR A 471 -18.52 -7.02 24.44
CA TYR A 471 -17.20 -6.95 23.80
C TYR A 471 -16.10 -6.48 24.76
N LYS A 472 -14.99 -7.23 24.81
CA LYS A 472 -13.85 -7.01 25.71
C LYS A 472 -14.24 -6.88 27.21
N LEU A 473 -15.38 -7.42 27.64
CA LEU A 473 -15.64 -7.55 29.07
C LEU A 473 -14.66 -8.54 29.70
N PRO A 474 -14.34 -8.38 30.99
CA PRO A 474 -13.54 -9.34 31.74
C PRO A 474 -14.16 -10.76 31.68
N PRO A 475 -13.33 -11.81 31.88
CA PRO A 475 -13.81 -13.19 31.91
C PRO A 475 -14.91 -13.36 32.97
N SER A 476 -15.79 -14.35 32.80
CA SER A 476 -17.00 -14.52 33.63
C SER A 476 -16.72 -14.65 35.14
N GLN A 477 -15.51 -15.08 35.50
CA GLN A 477 -15.06 -15.27 36.87
C GLN A 477 -14.53 -13.98 37.52
N ASP A 478 -14.36 -12.89 36.75
CA ASP A 478 -13.84 -11.63 37.25
C ASP A 478 -14.96 -10.83 37.97
N PRO A 479 -14.77 -10.45 39.24
CA PRO A 479 -15.76 -9.67 39.99
C PRO A 479 -16.04 -8.28 39.40
N LEU A 480 -15.18 -7.76 38.52
CA LEU A 480 -15.38 -6.49 37.82
C LEU A 480 -16.38 -6.59 36.66
N ARG A 481 -16.60 -7.78 36.11
CA ARG A 481 -17.48 -7.97 34.95
C ARG A 481 -18.92 -7.48 35.19
N PRO A 482 -19.62 -7.87 36.29
CA PRO A 482 -20.98 -7.38 36.54
C PRO A 482 -21.03 -5.86 36.73
N LEU A 483 -19.98 -5.27 37.33
CA LEU A 483 -19.88 -3.84 37.52
C LEU A 483 -19.75 -3.10 36.18
N GLU A 484 -18.85 -3.55 35.31
CA GLU A 484 -18.67 -2.95 33.99
C GLU A 484 -19.90 -3.14 33.10
N LEU A 485 -20.54 -4.32 33.14
CA LEU A 485 -21.80 -4.56 32.43
C LEU A 485 -22.90 -3.59 32.88
N LYS A 486 -23.03 -3.38 34.20
CA LYS A 486 -23.98 -2.41 34.77
C LYS A 486 -23.66 -0.99 34.31
N GLN A 487 -22.39 -0.59 34.28
CA GLN A 487 -21.98 0.73 33.79
C GLN A 487 -22.35 0.93 32.31
N ARG A 488 -22.09 -0.07 31.45
CA ARG A 488 -22.47 -0.01 30.03
C ARG A 488 -23.98 0.12 29.85
N LEU A 489 -24.78 -0.63 30.62
CA LEU A 489 -26.24 -0.52 30.61
C LEU A 489 -26.73 0.86 31.08
N VAL A 490 -26.07 1.50 32.05
CA VAL A 490 -26.38 2.88 32.47
C VAL A 490 -26.16 3.85 31.32
N VAL A 491 -25.03 3.76 30.61
CA VAL A 491 -24.74 4.61 29.44
C VAL A 491 -25.82 4.45 28.36
N LEU A 492 -26.30 3.24 28.10
CA LEU A 492 -27.39 3.00 27.14
C LEU A 492 -28.72 3.62 27.61
N ASN A 493 -29.06 3.50 28.90
CA ASN A 493 -30.28 4.08 29.46
C ASN A 493 -30.26 5.61 29.41
N GLU A 494 -29.14 6.23 29.79
CA GLU A 494 -28.97 7.68 29.73
C GLU A 494 -29.14 8.21 28.30
N ALA A 495 -28.55 7.51 27.33
CA ALA A 495 -28.68 7.86 25.93
C ALA A 495 -30.12 7.76 25.40
N CYS A 496 -31.03 7.04 26.05
CA CYS A 496 -32.43 6.96 25.62
C CYS A 496 -33.23 8.22 25.96
N GLU A 497 -32.76 9.06 26.89
CA GLU A 497 -33.41 10.31 27.30
C GLU A 497 -34.92 10.14 27.60
N GLY A 498 -35.31 9.03 28.23
CA GLY A 498 -36.69 8.72 28.61
C GLY A 498 -37.58 8.14 27.51
N ASN A 499 -37.04 7.80 26.34
CA ASN A 499 -37.82 7.17 25.27
C ASN A 499 -38.27 5.74 25.65
N SER A 500 -39.58 5.56 25.88
CA SER A 500 -40.15 4.29 26.37
C SER A 500 -39.92 3.09 25.46
N SER A 501 -39.92 3.26 24.12
CA SER A 501 -39.68 2.14 23.21
C SER A 501 -38.24 1.66 23.25
N LEU A 502 -37.28 2.57 23.40
CA LEU A 502 -35.86 2.22 23.53
C LEU A 502 -35.54 1.60 24.90
N LEU A 503 -36.19 2.08 25.96
CA LEU A 503 -36.05 1.50 27.29
C LEU A 503 -36.54 0.04 27.32
N ALA A 504 -37.64 -0.27 26.62
CA ALA A 504 -38.12 -1.66 26.48
C ALA A 504 -37.08 -2.58 25.79
N VAL A 505 -36.36 -2.07 24.78
CA VAL A 505 -35.26 -2.80 24.14
C VAL A 505 -34.13 -3.07 25.14
N ILE A 506 -33.79 -2.10 25.98
CA ILE A 506 -32.76 -2.29 27.02
C ILE A 506 -33.20 -3.32 28.06
N ASP A 507 -34.47 -3.35 28.47
CA ASP A 507 -34.97 -4.33 29.44
C ASP A 507 -34.99 -5.76 28.85
N ASN A 508 -35.31 -5.90 27.56
CA ASN A 508 -35.15 -7.16 26.85
C ASN A 508 -33.67 -7.58 26.77
N LEU A 509 -32.76 -6.64 26.52
CA LEU A 509 -31.33 -6.88 26.47
C LEU A 509 -30.78 -7.35 27.84
N LYS A 510 -31.20 -6.70 28.95
CA LYS A 510 -30.86 -7.14 30.32
C LYS A 510 -31.29 -8.59 30.54
N SER A 511 -32.54 -8.90 30.18
CA SER A 511 -33.11 -10.24 30.33
C SER A 511 -32.35 -11.29 29.49
N ALA A 512 -31.82 -10.91 28.33
CA ALA A 512 -31.02 -11.78 27.46
C ALA A 512 -29.59 -11.98 27.98
N LEU A 513 -29.02 -10.99 28.69
CA LEU A 513 -27.68 -11.05 29.27
C LEU A 513 -27.62 -11.82 30.61
N GLU A 514 -28.76 -11.97 31.27
CA GLU A 514 -28.93 -12.74 32.52
C GLU A 514 -29.20 -14.24 32.28
N ARG A 515 -29.54 -14.63 31.06
CA ARG A 515 -29.62 -16.03 30.61
C ARG A 515 -28.25 -16.53 30.18
#